data_AF-A0A3D0S7X4-F1
#
_entry.id   AF-A0A3D0S7X4-F1
#
_cell.length_a   1.000
_cell.length_b   1.000
_cell.length_c   1.000
_cell.angle_alpha   90.00
_cell.angle_beta   90.00
_cell.angle_gamma   90.00
#
_symmetry.space_group_name_H-M   'P 1'
#
loop_
_entity.id
_entity.type
_entity.pdbx_description
1 polymer ?
#
loop_
_entity_poly.entity_id
_entity_poly.type
_entity_poly.pdbx_seq_one_letter_code
_entity_poly.pdbx_strand_id
1 'polypeptide(L)'
;MTADTADVVPFPTPPAVDLDDYPARVPDPDTVMSDEVAAQLVHALWALRRRIARKEATAAAALAAETARVNAWLEDQTGRSRVEADAIQARLEEWVLDVRDASGGRRKSVSFPHGRVVTRESGGGWEVTDRSALLAWAKTYRPGLVETVESVSIAAARRVTSGLAVAVDEVVDAATGEVVPGLSVAPKLVKASVTVDGAS
;
A
#
# COMPACT_ATOMS: atom_id res chain seq x y z
N MET A 1 46.10 11.45 -13.36
CA MET A 1 45.05 10.46 -13.64
C MET A 1 43.74 11.20 -13.56
N THR A 2 43.28 11.71 -14.70
CA THR A 2 42.11 12.59 -14.82
C THR A 2 40.85 11.78 -14.56
N ALA A 3 40.05 12.21 -13.58
CA ALA A 3 38.74 11.65 -13.31
C ALA A 3 37.86 11.90 -14.53
N ASP A 4 37.42 10.81 -15.13
CA ASP A 4 36.43 10.79 -16.20
C ASP A 4 35.10 11.19 -15.58
N THR A 5 34.73 12.46 -15.77
CA THR A 5 33.42 13.00 -15.40
C THR A 5 32.40 12.23 -16.24
N ALA A 6 31.80 11.19 -15.64
CA ALA A 6 30.71 10.46 -16.25
C ALA A 6 29.66 11.47 -16.75
N ASP A 7 29.43 11.48 -18.07
CA ASP A 7 28.35 12.21 -18.72
C ASP A 7 27.03 11.80 -18.06
N VAL A 8 26.61 12.59 -17.07
CA VAL A 8 25.25 12.55 -16.54
C VAL A 8 24.38 13.07 -17.67
N VAL A 9 23.88 12.15 -18.51
CA VAL A 9 22.87 12.49 -19.52
C VAL A 9 21.71 13.11 -18.75
N PRO A 10 21.44 14.42 -18.90
CA PRO A 10 20.39 15.07 -18.15
C PRO A 10 19.08 14.38 -18.50
N PHE A 11 18.22 14.19 -17.48
CA PHE A 11 16.87 13.71 -17.69
C PHE A 11 16.26 14.56 -18.81
N PRO A 12 15.77 13.94 -19.91
CA PRO A 12 15.19 14.72 -20.99
C PRO A 12 14.05 15.52 -20.38
N THR A 13 14.18 16.85 -20.40
CA THR A 13 13.08 17.73 -20.02
C THR A 13 11.89 17.28 -20.84
N PRO A 14 10.78 16.84 -20.22
CA PRO A 14 9.61 16.46 -20.99
C PRO A 14 9.29 17.65 -21.90
N PRO A 15 9.03 17.41 -23.19
CA PRO A 15 8.71 18.50 -24.09
C PRO A 15 7.59 19.31 -23.46
N ALA A 16 7.72 20.63 -23.44
CA ALA A 16 6.68 21.52 -22.94
C ALA A 16 5.37 21.08 -23.60
N VAL A 17 4.45 20.58 -22.78
CA VAL A 17 3.11 20.25 -23.26
C VAL A 17 2.44 21.59 -23.44
N ASP A 18 2.36 22.05 -24.68
CA ASP A 18 1.54 23.19 -25.04
C ASP A 18 0.08 22.82 -24.70
N LEU A 19 -0.42 23.35 -23.58
CA LEU A 19 -1.79 23.16 -23.14
C LEU A 19 -2.78 23.84 -24.09
N ASP A 20 -2.33 24.79 -24.92
CA ASP A 20 -3.14 25.53 -25.88
C ASP A 20 -3.32 24.76 -27.21
N ASP A 21 -2.52 23.71 -27.46
CA ASP A 21 -2.66 22.83 -28.65
C ASP A 21 -3.67 21.69 -28.42
N TYR A 22 -4.39 21.72 -27.29
CA TYR A 22 -5.58 20.91 -27.12
C TYR A 22 -6.76 21.66 -27.75
N PRO A 23 -7.31 21.19 -28.89
CA PRO A 23 -8.50 21.83 -29.44
C PRO A 23 -9.55 21.86 -28.32
N ALA A 24 -10.19 23.00 -28.11
CA ALA A 24 -11.32 23.17 -27.20
C ALA A 24 -12.44 22.21 -27.62
N ARG A 25 -12.34 20.97 -27.15
CA ARG A 25 -13.21 19.85 -27.52
C ARG A 25 -14.24 19.55 -26.45
N VAL A 26 -14.02 20.09 -25.25
CA VAL A 26 -14.93 19.97 -24.11
C VAL A 26 -15.85 21.19 -24.14
N PRO A 27 -17.18 21.01 -24.30
CA PRO A 27 -18.14 22.09 -24.18
C PRO A 27 -18.07 22.75 -22.79
N ASP A 28 -18.54 23.99 -22.69
CA ASP A 28 -18.74 24.65 -21.40
C ASP A 28 -19.63 23.75 -20.51
N PRO A 29 -19.26 23.51 -19.23
CA PRO A 29 -20.02 22.64 -18.32
C PRO A 29 -21.51 23.01 -18.19
N ASP A 30 -21.88 24.27 -18.42
CA ASP A 30 -23.27 24.74 -18.31
C ASP A 30 -24.07 24.58 -19.62
N THR A 31 -23.44 24.09 -20.70
CA THR A 31 -24.10 23.87 -21.98
C THR A 31 -24.82 22.51 -22.00
N VAL A 32 -26.12 22.52 -22.33
CA VAL A 32 -26.86 21.27 -22.59
C VAL A 32 -26.26 20.59 -23.81
N MET A 33 -25.67 19.42 -23.57
CA MET A 33 -24.96 18.63 -24.59
C MET A 33 -25.94 17.77 -25.40
N SER A 34 -25.81 17.77 -26.73
CA SER A 34 -26.54 16.82 -27.59
C SER A 34 -25.91 15.43 -27.57
N ASP A 35 -26.69 14.39 -27.90
CA ASP A 35 -26.20 13.02 -28.00
C ASP A 35 -25.02 12.88 -28.99
N GLU A 36 -25.01 13.67 -30.06
CA GLU A 36 -23.94 13.71 -31.06
C GLU A 36 -22.64 14.26 -30.47
N VAL A 37 -22.72 15.33 -29.67
CA VAL A 37 -21.56 15.88 -28.95
C VAL A 37 -21.07 14.90 -27.90
N ALA A 38 -21.98 14.23 -27.18
CA ALA A 38 -21.64 13.18 -26.23
C ALA A 38 -20.86 12.02 -26.90
N ALA A 39 -21.32 11.55 -28.05
CA ALA A 39 -20.65 10.50 -28.82
C ALA A 39 -19.23 10.92 -29.27
N GLN A 40 -19.06 12.18 -29.70
CA GLN A 40 -17.75 12.71 -30.07
C GLN A 40 -16.79 12.80 -28.87
N LEU A 41 -17.28 13.19 -27.69
CA LEU A 41 -16.49 13.22 -26.46
C LEU A 41 -16.08 11.82 -25.99
N VAL A 42 -16.99 10.84 -26.07
CA VAL A 42 -16.68 9.44 -25.75
C VAL A 42 -15.58 8.89 -26.67
N HIS A 43 -15.67 9.17 -27.98
CA HIS A 43 -14.63 8.79 -28.94
C HIS A 43 -13.30 9.53 -28.67
N ALA A 44 -13.34 10.82 -28.33
CA ALA A 44 -12.16 11.58 -27.94
C ALA A 44 -11.50 10.99 -26.69
N LEU A 45 -12.28 10.69 -25.65
CA LEU A 45 -11.80 10.06 -24.41
C LEU A 45 -11.13 8.71 -24.69
N TRP A 46 -11.73 7.88 -25.55
CA TRP A 46 -11.14 6.62 -25.99
C TRP A 46 -9.77 6.82 -26.67
N ALA A 47 -9.69 7.73 -27.64
CA ALA A 47 -8.46 8.00 -28.39
C ALA A 47 -7.34 8.53 -27.47
N LEU A 48 -7.70 9.37 -26.50
CA LEU A 48 -6.80 9.92 -25.50
C LEU A 48 -6.29 8.84 -24.54
N ARG A 49 -7.18 8.03 -23.96
CA ARG A 49 -6.80 6.91 -23.10
C ARG A 49 -5.83 5.96 -23.81
N ARG A 50 -6.09 5.67 -25.09
CA ARG A 50 -5.18 4.84 -25.90
C ARG A 50 -3.83 5.50 -26.16
N ARG A 51 -3.79 6.80 -26.41
CA ARG A 51 -2.54 7.56 -26.58
C ARG A 51 -1.72 7.59 -25.29
N ILE A 52 -2.39 7.81 -24.16
CA ILE A 52 -1.78 7.79 -22.82
C ILE A 52 -1.19 6.41 -22.54
N ALA A 53 -1.99 5.34 -22.68
CA ALA A 53 -1.53 3.97 -22.44
C ALA A 53 -0.29 3.60 -23.27
N ARG A 54 -0.23 3.99 -24.55
CA ARG A 54 0.96 3.79 -25.40
C ARG A 54 2.19 4.56 -24.89
N LYS A 55 2.01 5.82 -24.49
CA LYS A 55 3.10 6.64 -23.94
C LYS A 55 3.60 6.07 -22.62
N GLU A 56 2.69 5.66 -21.74
CA GLU A 56 3.00 5.04 -20.46
C GLU A 56 3.73 3.71 -20.64
N ALA A 57 3.32 2.87 -21.60
CA ALA A 57 4.01 1.62 -21.90
C ALA A 57 5.46 1.85 -22.32
N THR A 58 5.72 2.81 -23.22
CA THR A 58 7.08 3.17 -23.64
C THR A 58 7.90 3.76 -22.50
N ALA A 59 7.29 4.66 -21.70
CA ALA A 59 7.96 5.29 -20.56
C ALA A 59 8.28 4.28 -19.45
N ALA A 60 7.38 3.33 -19.18
CA ALA A 60 7.56 2.28 -18.19
C ALA A 60 8.76 1.38 -18.53
N ALA A 61 8.92 1.03 -19.81
CA ALA A 61 10.08 0.25 -20.27
C ALA A 61 11.41 1.00 -20.07
N ALA A 62 11.45 2.29 -20.41
CA ALA A 62 12.63 3.13 -20.21
C ALA A 62 12.96 3.33 -18.71
N LEU A 63 11.93 3.57 -17.88
CA LEU A 63 12.08 3.71 -16.44
C LEU A 63 12.60 2.42 -15.78
N ALA A 64 12.07 1.27 -16.20
CA ALA A 64 12.54 -0.03 -15.70
C ALA A 64 14.00 -0.28 -16.06
N ALA A 65 14.41 0.03 -17.30
CA ALA A 65 15.80 -0.12 -17.74
C ALA A 65 16.75 0.80 -16.95
N GLU A 66 16.36 2.06 -16.73
CA GLU A 66 17.18 3.01 -15.98
C GLU A 66 17.28 2.65 -14.50
N THR A 67 16.17 2.20 -13.89
CA THR A 67 16.16 1.69 -12.51
C THR A 67 17.10 0.50 -12.36
N ALA A 68 17.06 -0.44 -13.31
CA ALA A 68 17.96 -1.60 -13.32
C ALA A 68 19.43 -1.17 -13.45
N ARG A 69 19.74 -0.21 -14.33
CA ARG A 69 21.09 0.34 -14.51
C ARG A 69 21.62 0.99 -13.23
N VAL A 70 20.82 1.85 -12.59
CA VAL A 70 21.20 2.54 -11.35
C VAL A 70 21.39 1.54 -10.21
N ASN A 71 20.51 0.55 -10.08
CA ASN A 71 20.65 -0.50 -9.06
C ASN A 71 21.92 -1.34 -9.28
N ALA A 72 22.23 -1.70 -10.52
CA ALA A 72 23.45 -2.44 -10.85
C ALA A 72 24.71 -1.63 -10.54
N TRP A 73 24.71 -0.32 -10.86
CA TRP A 73 25.81 0.57 -10.50
C TRP A 73 25.97 0.70 -8.98
N LEU A 74 24.88 0.88 -8.24
CA LEU A 74 24.91 0.93 -6.77
C LEU A 74 25.48 -0.35 -6.18
N GLU A 75 25.10 -1.52 -6.71
CA GLU A 75 25.61 -2.81 -6.28
C GLU A 75 27.10 -2.97 -6.59
N ASP A 76 27.57 -2.55 -7.77
CA ASP A 76 29.01 -2.55 -8.11
C ASP A 76 29.83 -1.69 -7.13
N GLN A 77 29.31 -0.51 -6.76
CA GLN A 77 30.00 0.42 -5.86
C GLN A 77 29.99 -0.04 -4.39
N THR A 78 28.98 -0.81 -3.96
CA THR A 78 28.77 -1.11 -2.53
C THR A 78 28.82 -2.60 -2.18
N GLY A 79 28.69 -3.51 -3.14
CA GLY A 79 28.55 -4.94 -2.92
C GLY A 79 29.74 -5.55 -2.20
N ARG A 80 30.97 -5.24 -2.65
CA ARG A 80 32.19 -5.70 -1.96
C ARG A 80 32.26 -5.22 -0.52
N SER A 81 31.97 -3.95 -0.29
CA SER A 81 32.01 -3.34 1.04
C SER A 81 30.94 -3.93 1.97
N ARG A 82 29.75 -4.28 1.43
CA ARG A 82 28.70 -4.99 2.19
C ARG A 82 29.16 -6.39 2.61
N VAL A 83 29.70 -7.17 1.67
CA VAL A 83 30.23 -8.52 1.97
C VAL A 83 31.33 -8.46 3.03
N GLU A 84 32.24 -7.49 2.93
CA GLU A 84 33.30 -7.31 3.92
C GLU A 84 32.76 -6.87 5.29
N ALA A 85 31.79 -5.94 5.31
CA ALA A 85 31.14 -5.50 6.53
C ALA A 85 30.40 -6.65 7.22
N ASP A 86 29.67 -7.48 6.47
CA ASP A 86 28.95 -8.64 6.99
C ASP A 86 29.92 -9.67 7.58
N ALA A 87 31.04 -9.93 6.91
CA ALA A 87 32.07 -10.83 7.41
C ALA A 87 32.71 -10.32 8.71
N ILE A 88 33.00 -9.01 8.80
CA ILE A 88 33.52 -8.38 10.01
C ILE A 88 32.48 -8.44 11.13
N GLN A 89 31.22 -8.15 10.83
CA GLN A 89 30.13 -8.20 11.81
C GLN A 89 29.96 -9.62 12.37
N ALA A 90 29.90 -10.64 11.51
CA ALA A 90 29.81 -12.04 11.93
C ALA A 90 30.97 -12.44 12.86
N ARG A 91 32.19 -11.97 12.55
CA ARG A 91 33.35 -12.26 13.41
C ARG A 91 33.28 -11.56 14.77
N LEU A 92 32.74 -10.33 14.82
CA LEU A 92 32.52 -9.61 16.08
C LEU A 92 31.42 -10.24 16.92
N GLU A 93 30.38 -10.78 16.28
CA GLU A 93 29.29 -11.52 16.93
C GLU A 93 29.81 -12.81 17.58
N GLU A 94 30.61 -13.61 16.86
CA GLU A 94 31.25 -14.80 17.41
C GLU A 94 32.16 -14.44 18.60
N TRP A 95 33.02 -13.44 18.42
CA TRP A 95 33.94 -12.99 19.46
C TRP A 95 33.23 -12.52 20.74
N VAL A 96 32.11 -11.80 20.65
CA VAL A 96 31.42 -11.33 21.87
C VAL A 96 30.76 -12.48 22.64
N LEU A 97 30.39 -13.57 21.96
CA LEU A 97 29.91 -14.79 22.59
C LEU A 97 31.05 -15.48 23.35
N ASP A 98 32.23 -15.62 22.74
CA ASP A 98 33.42 -16.16 23.43
C ASP A 98 33.77 -15.35 24.68
N VAL A 99 33.72 -14.02 24.58
CA VAL A 99 33.96 -13.11 25.72
C VAL A 99 32.92 -13.32 26.83
N ARG A 100 31.65 -13.50 26.46
CA ARG A 100 30.57 -13.76 27.41
C ARG A 100 30.79 -15.09 28.11
N ASP A 101 31.11 -16.15 27.37
CA ASP A 101 31.30 -17.50 27.89
C ASP A 101 32.52 -17.59 28.80
N ALA A 102 33.66 -16.99 28.40
CA ALA A 102 34.86 -16.89 29.23
C ALA A 102 34.63 -16.13 30.55
N SER A 103 33.64 -15.23 30.58
CA SER A 103 33.26 -14.48 31.79
C SER A 103 32.19 -15.18 32.65
N GLY A 104 31.74 -16.38 32.28
CA GLY A 104 30.61 -17.06 32.91
C GLY A 104 29.30 -16.28 32.77
N GLY A 105 29.10 -15.57 31.65
CA GLY A 105 27.91 -14.77 31.37
C GLY A 105 27.87 -13.37 31.99
N ARG A 106 28.91 -12.95 32.74
CA ARG A 106 28.94 -11.63 33.41
C ARG A 106 29.19 -10.47 32.44
N ARG A 107 30.03 -10.67 31.43
CA ARG A 107 30.40 -9.65 30.45
C ARG A 107 29.49 -9.74 29.23
N LYS A 108 28.42 -8.92 29.23
CA LYS A 108 27.42 -8.88 28.15
C LYS A 108 27.70 -7.82 27.08
N SER A 109 28.67 -6.93 27.30
CA SER A 109 29.00 -5.85 26.36
C SER A 109 30.46 -5.44 26.43
N VAL A 110 31.00 -4.99 25.29
CA VAL A 110 32.29 -4.31 25.19
C VAL A 110 32.13 -3.02 24.39
N SER A 111 32.58 -1.90 24.98
CA SER A 111 32.52 -0.57 24.36
C SER A 111 33.85 -0.22 23.70
N PHE A 112 33.77 0.46 22.54
CA PHE A 112 34.87 0.94 21.73
C PHE A 112 34.65 2.43 21.37
N PRO A 113 35.67 3.16 20.89
CA PRO A 113 35.51 4.56 20.49
C PRO A 113 34.44 4.80 19.42
N HIS A 114 34.25 3.84 18.51
CA HIS A 114 33.34 3.96 17.36
C HIS A 114 32.05 3.13 17.50
N GLY A 115 31.80 2.52 18.67
CA GLY A 115 30.60 1.72 18.85
C GLY A 115 30.69 0.76 20.03
N ARG A 116 29.78 -0.19 20.09
CA ARG A 116 29.78 -1.25 21.11
C ARG A 116 29.30 -2.55 20.50
N VAL A 117 29.83 -3.65 21.00
CA VAL A 117 29.32 -4.99 20.72
C VAL A 117 28.60 -5.48 21.97
N VAL A 118 27.38 -5.98 21.81
CA VAL A 118 26.49 -6.39 22.90
C VAL A 118 25.91 -7.75 22.59
N THR A 119 25.79 -8.57 23.62
CA THR A 119 24.90 -9.74 23.57
C THR A 119 23.58 -9.36 24.23
N ARG A 120 22.48 -9.73 23.59
CA ARG A 120 21.14 -9.60 24.14
C ARG A 120 20.51 -10.98 24.17
N GLU A 121 19.88 -11.31 25.28
CA GLU A 121 18.97 -12.45 25.32
C GLU A 121 17.64 -12.00 24.68
N SER A 122 17.27 -12.65 23.58
CA SER A 122 15.96 -12.54 22.97
C SER A 122 15.39 -13.95 22.84
N GLY A 123 14.33 -14.24 23.59
CA GLY A 123 13.73 -15.57 23.67
C GLY A 123 12.65 -15.63 24.74
N GLY A 124 11.88 -16.72 24.73
CA GLY A 124 10.71 -16.93 25.61
C GLY A 124 9.35 -16.68 24.94
N GLY A 125 9.33 -16.45 23.62
CA GLY A 125 8.09 -16.39 22.85
C GLY A 125 7.44 -17.76 22.78
N TRP A 126 6.11 -17.79 22.91
CA TRP A 126 5.32 -19.01 22.75
C TRP A 126 4.97 -19.18 21.27
N GLU A 127 5.31 -20.32 20.70
CA GLU A 127 4.78 -20.71 19.39
C GLU A 127 3.42 -21.39 19.58
N VAL A 128 2.39 -20.86 18.92
CA VAL A 128 1.07 -21.50 18.90
C VAL A 128 1.08 -22.56 17.81
N THR A 129 1.28 -23.81 18.21
CA THR A 129 1.31 -24.97 17.29
C THR A 129 -0.08 -25.34 16.76
N ASP A 130 -1.12 -25.19 17.59
CA ASP A 130 -2.52 -25.37 17.19
C ASP A 130 -3.42 -24.29 17.80
N ARG A 131 -3.85 -23.36 16.95
CA ARG A 131 -4.70 -22.24 17.35
C ARG A 131 -6.12 -22.69 17.71
N SER A 132 -6.63 -23.74 17.09
CA SER A 132 -7.99 -24.22 17.28
C SER A 132 -8.14 -24.96 18.61
N ALA A 133 -7.19 -25.85 18.94
CA ALA A 133 -7.12 -26.51 20.24
C ALA A 133 -6.88 -25.52 21.37
N LEU A 134 -6.00 -24.53 21.18
CA LEU A 134 -5.76 -23.47 22.17
C LEU A 134 -7.02 -22.64 22.43
N LEU A 135 -7.77 -22.28 21.40
CA LEU A 135 -9.04 -21.56 21.54
C LEU A 135 -10.10 -22.40 22.26
N ALA A 136 -10.24 -23.69 21.94
CA ALA A 136 -11.19 -24.59 22.60
C ALA A 136 -10.86 -24.77 24.09
N TRP A 137 -9.57 -24.95 24.41
CA TRP A 137 -9.09 -25.00 25.79
C TRP A 137 -9.35 -23.68 26.51
N ALA A 138 -9.06 -22.54 25.89
CA ALA A 138 -9.29 -21.22 26.47
C ALA A 138 -10.78 -20.99 26.77
N LYS A 139 -11.67 -21.31 25.82
CA LYS A 139 -13.13 -21.24 26.05
C LYS A 139 -13.62 -22.10 27.22
N THR A 140 -12.97 -23.26 27.45
CA THR A 140 -13.40 -24.22 28.48
C THR A 140 -12.83 -23.90 29.86
N TYR A 141 -11.54 -23.56 29.93
CA TYR A 141 -10.80 -23.51 31.18
C TYR A 141 -10.37 -22.09 31.56
N ARG A 142 -10.18 -21.19 30.60
CA ARG A 142 -9.74 -19.80 30.84
C ARG A 142 -10.40 -18.81 29.86
N PRO A 143 -11.73 -18.57 29.99
CA PRO A 143 -12.46 -17.72 29.04
C PRO A 143 -11.92 -16.29 28.96
N GLY A 144 -11.28 -15.78 30.02
CA GLY A 144 -10.64 -14.46 30.02
C GLY A 144 -9.46 -14.30 29.06
N LEU A 145 -8.98 -15.38 28.42
CA LEU A 145 -8.00 -15.33 27.33
C LEU A 145 -8.64 -15.20 25.95
N VAL A 146 -9.97 -15.34 25.86
CA VAL A 146 -10.71 -15.26 24.60
C VAL A 146 -11.15 -13.83 24.39
N GLU A 147 -10.55 -13.17 23.40
CA GLU A 147 -11.03 -11.88 22.90
C GLU A 147 -12.12 -12.12 21.85
N THR A 148 -13.27 -11.48 22.03
CA THR A 148 -14.37 -11.51 21.05
C THR A 148 -14.48 -10.13 20.43
N VAL A 149 -14.34 -10.07 19.11
CA VAL A 149 -14.59 -8.84 18.35
C VAL A 149 -16.01 -8.91 17.81
N GLU A 150 -16.91 -8.14 18.42
CA GLU A 150 -18.27 -7.99 17.94
C GLU A 150 -18.33 -6.94 16.83
N SER A 151 -19.05 -7.26 15.75
CA SER A 151 -19.30 -6.30 14.68
C SER A 151 -20.73 -6.46 14.16
N VAL A 152 -21.35 -5.33 13.82
CA VAL A 152 -22.68 -5.32 13.21
C VAL A 152 -22.54 -5.54 11.72
N SER A 153 -23.18 -6.59 11.20
CA SER A 153 -23.24 -6.83 9.75
C SER A 153 -24.25 -5.88 9.10
N ILE A 154 -23.76 -4.83 8.44
CA ILE A 154 -24.60 -3.87 7.69
C ILE A 154 -25.40 -4.58 6.58
N ALA A 155 -24.83 -5.61 5.96
CA ALA A 155 -25.51 -6.40 4.94
C ALA A 155 -26.65 -7.27 5.51
N ALA A 156 -26.57 -7.69 6.78
CA ALA A 156 -27.67 -8.36 7.46
C ALA A 156 -28.72 -7.35 7.94
N ALA A 157 -28.29 -6.22 8.52
CA ALA A 157 -29.16 -5.13 8.96
C ALA A 157 -30.07 -4.65 7.81
N ARG A 158 -29.50 -4.41 6.62
CA ARG A 158 -30.26 -4.02 5.41
C ARG A 158 -31.36 -5.00 4.99
N ARG A 159 -31.29 -6.28 5.37
CA ARG A 159 -32.30 -7.29 5.02
C ARG A 159 -33.49 -7.31 5.96
N VAL A 160 -33.28 -6.88 7.21
CA VAL A 160 -34.30 -6.93 8.27
C VAL A 160 -34.94 -5.57 8.53
N THR A 161 -34.30 -4.49 8.12
CA THR A 161 -34.88 -3.14 8.17
C THR A 161 -35.73 -2.87 6.94
N SER A 162 -36.98 -2.43 7.13
CA SER A 162 -37.77 -1.88 6.05
C SER A 162 -37.21 -0.52 5.70
N GLY A 163 -36.75 -0.31 4.47
CA GLY A 163 -36.32 1.00 3.96
C GLY A 163 -37.47 2.04 3.85
N LEU A 164 -38.56 1.86 4.59
CA LEU A 164 -39.62 2.85 4.73
C LEU A 164 -39.11 3.97 5.64
N ALA A 165 -38.60 5.04 5.03
CA ALA A 165 -38.45 6.32 5.67
C ALA A 165 -39.86 6.83 6.02
N VAL A 166 -40.35 6.52 7.22
CA VAL A 166 -41.65 7.03 7.70
C VAL A 166 -41.53 8.48 8.18
N ALA A 167 -40.32 8.94 8.49
CA ALA A 167 -39.97 10.34 8.62
C ALA A 167 -38.48 10.49 8.30
N VAL A 168 -38.08 11.67 7.82
CA VAL A 168 -36.76 11.95 7.23
C VAL A 168 -35.61 11.44 8.12
N ASP A 169 -34.73 10.62 7.53
CA ASP A 169 -33.44 10.12 8.04
C ASP A 169 -33.40 8.92 9.01
N GLU A 170 -34.53 8.27 9.34
CA GLU A 170 -34.54 7.11 10.26
C GLU A 170 -34.72 5.76 9.56
N VAL A 171 -34.05 4.71 10.07
CA VAL A 171 -34.18 3.31 9.61
C VAL A 171 -35.02 2.51 10.62
N VAL A 172 -36.05 1.81 10.15
CA VAL A 172 -36.99 1.06 10.99
C VAL A 172 -36.82 -0.45 10.79
N ASP A 173 -36.81 -1.22 11.89
CA ASP A 173 -36.86 -2.68 11.86
C ASP A 173 -38.24 -3.15 11.35
N ALA A 174 -38.25 -4.00 10.32
CA ALA A 174 -39.50 -4.40 9.65
C ALA A 174 -40.39 -5.31 10.51
N ALA A 175 -39.82 -5.99 11.52
CA ALA A 175 -40.53 -6.92 12.37
C ALA A 175 -41.08 -6.26 13.63
N THR A 176 -40.32 -5.34 14.25
CA THR A 176 -40.72 -4.69 15.50
C THR A 176 -41.34 -3.31 15.29
N GLY A 177 -41.07 -2.65 14.16
CA GLY A 177 -41.48 -1.27 13.91
C GLY A 177 -40.69 -0.23 14.72
N GLU A 178 -39.61 -0.64 15.41
CA GLU A 178 -38.75 0.26 16.17
C GLU A 178 -37.67 0.90 15.30
N VAL A 179 -37.26 2.13 15.64
CA VAL A 179 -36.15 2.83 14.99
C VAL A 179 -34.83 2.18 15.40
N VAL A 180 -34.01 1.81 14.42
CA VAL A 180 -32.71 1.18 14.65
C VAL A 180 -31.66 2.24 14.98
N PRO A 181 -31.09 2.25 16.21
CA PRO A 181 -30.12 3.26 16.60
C PRO A 181 -28.82 3.15 15.78
N GLY A 182 -28.28 4.29 15.36
CA GLY A 182 -27.01 4.37 14.63
C GLY A 182 -27.10 4.10 13.12
N LEU A 183 -28.31 3.93 12.56
CA LEU A 183 -28.54 3.81 11.12
C LEU A 183 -29.38 4.98 10.59
N SER A 184 -28.91 5.61 9.52
CA SER A 184 -29.67 6.63 8.77
C SER A 184 -29.67 6.32 7.28
N VAL A 185 -30.70 6.82 6.57
CA VAL A 185 -30.82 6.65 5.13
C VAL A 185 -30.23 7.88 4.43
N ALA A 186 -29.09 7.71 3.78
CA ALA A 186 -28.56 8.76 2.90
C ALA A 186 -29.51 8.99 1.70
N PRO A 187 -29.64 10.24 1.21
CA PRO A 187 -30.45 10.54 0.04
C PRO A 187 -29.93 9.77 -1.18
N LYS A 188 -30.85 9.35 -2.06
CA LYS A 188 -30.50 8.69 -3.31
C LYS A 188 -29.74 9.68 -4.21
N LEU A 189 -28.42 9.50 -4.32
CA LEU A 189 -27.59 10.25 -5.25
C LEU A 189 -27.49 9.49 -6.57
N VAL A 190 -27.80 10.16 -7.68
CA VAL A 190 -27.56 9.63 -9.02
C VAL A 190 -26.10 9.88 -9.36
N LYS A 191 -25.33 8.82 -9.57
CA LYS A 191 -23.92 8.89 -9.99
C LYS A 191 -23.81 8.47 -11.45
N ALA A 192 -23.22 9.33 -12.28
CA ALA A 192 -22.85 8.96 -13.64
C ALA A 192 -21.52 8.18 -13.66
N SER A 193 -21.41 7.21 -14.56
CA SER A 193 -20.18 6.47 -14.84
C SER A 193 -19.96 6.37 -16.34
N VAL A 194 -18.74 6.62 -16.80
CA VAL A 194 -18.36 6.54 -18.22
C VAL A 194 -17.34 5.41 -18.42
N THR A 195 -17.72 4.42 -19.22
CA THR A 195 -16.88 3.29 -19.62
C THR A 195 -16.55 3.42 -21.10
N VAL A 196 -15.27 3.30 -21.47
CA VAL A 196 -14.82 3.23 -22.87
C VAL A 196 -13.97 1.98 -23.06
N ASP A 197 -14.24 1.22 -24.12
CA ASP A 197 -13.59 -0.07 -24.38
C ASP A 197 -12.11 0.12 -24.80
N GLY A 198 -11.22 -0.73 -24.27
CA GLY A 198 -9.79 -0.71 -24.63
C GLY A 198 -8.87 0.00 -23.64
N ALA A 199 -9.29 0.18 -22.38
CA ALA A 199 -8.40 0.44 -21.26
C ALA A 199 -7.84 -0.89 -20.72
N SER A 200 -6.98 -1.54 -21.48
CA SER A 200 -6.12 -2.64 -21.04
C SER A 200 -4.84 -2.62 -21.88
#